data_AF-A0A2U0S1S2-F1
#
_entry.id   AF-A0A2U0S1S2-F1
#
_cell.length_a   1.000
_cell.length_b   1.000
_cell.length_c   1.000
_cell.angle_alpha   90.00
_cell.angle_beta   90.00
_cell.angle_gamma   90.00
#
_symmetry.space_group_name_H-M   'P 1'
#
loop_
_entity.id
_entity.type
_entity.pdbx_description
1 polymer ?
#
loop_
_entity_poly.entity_id
_entity_poly.type
_entity_poly.pdbx_seq_one_letter_code
_entity_poly.pdbx_strand_id
1 'polypeptide(L)'
;MTKTNIAAALSKKKLKASLSQSLLSLSFDILGLLTGTLLVVYFGVLSIEQAPWAMLLYPGILSVRGAVGGLFSGHLGTGLHLGTIKPVFTNNTKDFQNLLRVIVTLALISGVSVGVGAWLFGVFLWNATIIDFVPLLAVIIATMAFSVVFISPLTMLFSVFSFRRGLDPDVVVYPVTSPVSDIINTSCYVLSLALFFLFGSLGRYLIWLLDIVFVCFVVYILLKNVGNKNFVGIIREFLLTLLFVTVIVNVTGSLLNRISGNVIRVYPAILATIGGVGSIIGSTATTKLALGLIKPTFSSIKQHINEIGGAWLASMLMFVVYAVLASFIGGATTLADLLIFTGQLLTTNVLAVSVMLVVAYAVAIFTFRRGWNPDNFVIPLESSLADTITTAAVIVALALIV
;
A
#
# COMPACT_ATOMS: atom_id res chain seq x y z
N MET A 1 -28.58 30.07 -21.12
CA MET A 1 -27.74 28.92 -20.72
C MET A 1 -28.60 27.91 -19.97
N THR A 2 -28.88 26.76 -20.57
CA THR A 2 -29.76 25.70 -20.02
C THR A 2 -29.05 24.87 -18.95
N LYS A 3 -29.79 24.33 -17.95
CA LYS A 3 -29.28 23.53 -16.80
C LYS A 3 -28.32 22.39 -17.20
N THR A 4 -28.48 21.83 -18.41
CA THR A 4 -27.63 20.78 -18.98
C THR A 4 -26.19 21.23 -19.23
N ASN A 5 -25.97 22.47 -19.67
CA ASN A 5 -24.63 23.01 -19.91
C ASN A 5 -23.85 23.28 -18.61
N ILE A 6 -24.57 23.62 -17.53
CA ILE A 6 -23.99 23.87 -16.21
C ILE A 6 -23.54 22.55 -15.56
N ALA A 7 -24.38 21.50 -15.63
CA ALA A 7 -24.03 20.18 -15.09
C ALA A 7 -22.81 19.57 -15.80
N ALA A 8 -22.75 19.67 -17.13
CA ALA A 8 -21.60 19.20 -17.91
C ALA A 8 -20.32 19.99 -17.59
N ALA A 9 -20.41 21.32 -17.44
CA ALA A 9 -19.27 22.16 -17.06
C ALA A 9 -18.76 21.84 -15.63
N LEU A 10 -19.67 21.59 -14.68
CA LEU A 10 -19.32 21.18 -13.32
C LEU A 10 -18.65 19.80 -13.28
N SER A 11 -19.14 18.84 -14.06
CA SER A 11 -18.50 17.53 -14.21
C SER A 11 -17.11 17.64 -14.82
N LYS A 12 -16.93 18.45 -15.89
CA LYS A 12 -15.61 18.72 -16.46
C LYS A 12 -14.64 19.33 -15.45
N LYS A 13 -15.09 20.28 -14.63
CA LYS A 13 -14.26 20.90 -13.58
C LYS A 13 -13.85 19.88 -12.52
N LYS A 14 -14.78 19.03 -12.06
CA LYS A 14 -14.51 17.95 -11.10
C LYS A 14 -13.54 16.92 -11.66
N LEU A 15 -13.75 16.48 -12.89
CA LEU A 15 -12.85 15.54 -13.57
C LEU A 15 -11.44 16.12 -13.72
N LYS A 16 -11.31 17.39 -14.14
CA LYS A 16 -10.01 18.06 -14.25
C LYS A 16 -9.30 18.16 -12.89
N ALA A 17 -10.04 18.49 -11.83
CA ALA A 17 -9.48 18.56 -10.48
C ALA A 17 -9.01 17.18 -10.00
N SER A 18 -9.85 16.15 -10.16
CA SER A 18 -9.49 14.77 -9.82
C SER A 18 -8.27 14.30 -10.62
N LEU A 19 -8.27 14.47 -11.94
CA LEU A 19 -7.13 14.15 -12.81
C LEU A 19 -5.84 14.83 -12.34
N SER A 20 -5.89 16.13 -12.02
CA SER A 20 -4.70 16.86 -11.59
C SER A 20 -4.17 16.36 -10.24
N GLN A 21 -5.04 16.03 -9.29
CA GLN A 21 -4.63 15.54 -7.98
C GLN A 21 -4.12 14.10 -8.07
N SER A 22 -4.80 13.24 -8.83
CA SER A 22 -4.38 11.86 -9.09
C SER A 22 -3.06 11.81 -9.86
N LEU A 23 -2.84 12.68 -10.84
CA LEU A 23 -1.58 12.74 -11.58
C LEU A 23 -0.44 13.18 -10.66
N LEU A 24 -0.68 14.18 -9.81
CA LEU A 24 0.29 14.63 -8.82
C LEU A 24 0.63 13.52 -7.83
N SER A 25 -0.36 12.81 -7.30
CA SER A 25 -0.12 11.75 -6.31
C SER A 25 0.56 10.53 -6.92
N LEU A 26 0.07 10.02 -8.06
CA LEU A 26 0.64 8.87 -8.77
C LEU A 26 2.04 9.15 -9.35
N SER A 27 2.43 10.42 -9.55
CA SER A 27 3.80 10.75 -9.96
C SER A 27 4.87 10.27 -8.95
N PHE A 28 4.50 10.12 -7.66
CA PHE A 28 5.40 9.60 -6.64
C PHE A 28 5.74 8.12 -6.85
N ASP A 29 4.96 7.38 -7.63
CA ASP A 29 5.23 5.97 -7.92
C ASP A 29 6.50 5.78 -8.75
N ILE A 30 7.02 6.83 -9.39
CA ILE A 30 8.37 6.83 -9.99
C ILE A 30 9.43 6.48 -8.94
N LEU A 31 9.24 6.87 -7.67
CA LEU A 31 10.14 6.51 -6.58
C LEU A 31 10.17 4.99 -6.32
N GLY A 32 9.12 4.26 -6.68
CA GLY A 32 9.08 2.80 -6.60
C GLY A 32 10.18 2.13 -7.44
N LEU A 33 10.67 2.79 -8.49
CA LEU A 33 11.83 2.32 -9.28
C LEU A 33 13.11 2.25 -8.43
N LEU A 34 13.25 3.11 -7.42
CA LEU A 34 14.42 3.12 -6.52
C LEU A 34 14.39 1.96 -5.54
N THR A 35 13.22 1.54 -5.06
CA THR A 35 13.07 0.50 -4.03
C THR A 35 13.72 -0.83 -4.46
N GLY A 36 13.49 -1.26 -5.70
CA GLY A 36 14.08 -2.50 -6.23
C GLY A 36 15.61 -2.43 -6.32
N THR A 37 16.15 -1.25 -6.69
CA THR A 37 17.61 -1.06 -6.77
C THR A 37 18.27 -1.06 -5.40
N LEU A 38 17.66 -0.42 -4.40
CA LEU A 38 18.16 -0.40 -3.03
C LEU A 38 18.30 -1.82 -2.50
N LEU A 39 17.27 -2.64 -2.70
CA LEU A 39 17.26 -4.02 -2.23
C LEU A 39 18.40 -4.87 -2.82
N VAL A 40 18.60 -4.81 -4.14
CA VAL A 40 19.66 -5.56 -4.82
C VAL A 40 21.04 -5.12 -4.34
N VAL A 41 21.25 -3.81 -4.19
CA VAL A 41 22.51 -3.26 -3.65
C VAL A 41 22.74 -3.77 -2.23
N TYR A 42 21.72 -3.73 -1.38
CA TYR A 42 21.87 -4.14 0.02
C TYR A 42 22.05 -5.65 0.20
N PHE A 43 21.32 -6.51 -0.51
CA PHE A 43 21.57 -7.95 -0.44
C PHE A 43 22.92 -8.34 -1.07
N GLY A 44 23.36 -7.62 -2.11
CA GLY A 44 24.72 -7.78 -2.66
C GLY A 44 25.81 -7.43 -1.65
N VAL A 45 25.59 -6.43 -0.80
CA VAL A 45 26.51 -6.05 0.29
C VAL A 45 26.40 -6.99 1.49
N LEU A 46 25.19 -7.45 1.81
CA LEU A 46 24.92 -8.22 3.04
C LEU A 46 25.29 -9.70 2.95
N SER A 47 25.67 -10.24 1.78
CA SER A 47 26.19 -11.63 1.58
C SER A 47 25.50 -12.66 2.49
N ILE A 48 24.16 -12.66 2.49
CA ILE A 48 23.37 -13.40 3.48
C ILE A 48 23.27 -14.88 3.08
N GLU A 49 24.39 -15.60 3.14
CA GLU A 49 24.37 -17.07 3.06
C GLU A 49 23.73 -17.69 4.32
N GLN A 50 23.70 -16.95 5.42
CA GLN A 50 23.28 -17.43 6.75
C GLN A 50 21.77 -17.29 7.02
N ALA A 51 21.00 -16.62 6.15
CA ALA A 51 19.55 -16.42 6.36
C ALA A 51 18.75 -16.40 5.04
N PRO A 52 18.46 -17.59 4.45
CA PRO A 52 17.60 -17.73 3.27
C PRO A 52 16.22 -17.11 3.45
N TRP A 53 15.72 -17.11 4.69
CA TRP A 53 14.43 -16.51 5.05
C TRP A 53 14.39 -14.99 4.87
N ALA A 54 15.54 -14.30 4.84
CA ALA A 54 15.57 -12.85 4.76
C ALA A 54 15.02 -12.32 3.42
N MET A 55 15.22 -13.05 2.32
CA MET A 55 14.64 -12.67 1.02
C MET A 55 13.14 -12.99 0.96
N LEU A 56 12.72 -14.14 1.51
CA LEU A 56 11.32 -14.57 1.49
C LEU A 56 10.42 -13.69 2.37
N LEU A 57 10.97 -13.13 3.44
CA LEU A 57 10.23 -12.27 4.38
C LEU A 57 9.91 -10.90 3.79
N TYR A 58 10.75 -10.39 2.88
CA TYR A 58 10.69 -9.01 2.41
C TYR A 58 9.36 -8.62 1.73
N PRO A 59 8.82 -9.39 0.76
CA PRO A 59 7.52 -9.07 0.16
C PRO A 59 6.38 -9.05 1.18
N GLY A 60 6.43 -9.94 2.19
CA GLY A 60 5.47 -9.97 3.28
C GLY A 60 5.50 -8.71 4.15
N ILE A 61 6.70 -8.18 4.44
CA ILE A 61 6.87 -6.92 5.18
C ILE A 61 6.26 -5.75 4.40
N LEU A 62 6.59 -5.62 3.12
CA LEU A 62 6.06 -4.54 2.28
C LEU A 62 4.55 -4.59 2.20
N SER A 63 3.98 -5.76 1.89
CA SER A 63 2.53 -5.91 1.74
C SER A 63 1.77 -5.57 3.02
N VAL A 64 2.20 -6.09 4.17
CA VAL A 64 1.54 -5.80 5.44
C VAL A 64 1.68 -4.33 5.84
N ARG A 65 2.83 -3.70 5.56
CA ARG A 65 3.00 -2.28 5.82
C ARG A 65 2.16 -1.42 4.88
N GLY A 66 2.03 -1.82 3.61
CA GLY A 66 1.08 -1.24 2.67
C GLY A 66 -0.36 -1.34 3.17
N ALA A 67 -0.74 -2.49 3.72
CA ALA A 67 -2.05 -2.71 4.31
C ALA A 67 -2.32 -1.84 5.56
N VAL A 68 -1.39 -1.82 6.52
CA VAL A 68 -1.52 -0.97 7.73
C VAL A 68 -1.49 0.52 7.36
N GLY A 69 -0.63 0.90 6.42
CA GLY A 69 -0.56 2.26 5.88
C GLY A 69 -1.85 2.67 5.18
N GLY A 70 -2.46 1.75 4.42
CA GLY A 70 -3.74 1.93 3.75
C GLY A 70 -4.89 2.15 4.71
N LEU A 71 -4.99 1.33 5.76
CA LEU A 71 -5.95 1.57 6.84
C LEU A 71 -5.73 2.95 7.46
N PHE A 72 -4.48 3.32 7.72
CA PHE A 72 -4.20 4.61 8.35
C PHE A 72 -4.58 5.80 7.46
N SER A 73 -4.22 5.76 6.16
CA SER A 73 -4.57 6.80 5.21
C SER A 73 -6.07 6.91 4.99
N GLY A 74 -6.79 5.79 4.89
CA GLY A 74 -8.25 5.79 4.71
C GLY A 74 -8.95 6.44 5.91
N HIS A 75 -8.60 6.03 7.14
CA HIS A 75 -9.18 6.64 8.35
C HIS A 75 -8.84 8.12 8.49
N LEU A 76 -7.62 8.55 8.12
CA LEU A 76 -7.26 9.96 8.13
C LEU A 76 -8.06 10.74 7.08
N GLY A 77 -8.19 10.20 5.86
CA GLY A 77 -8.96 10.81 4.78
C GLY A 77 -10.43 11.00 5.17
N THR A 78 -11.12 9.91 5.52
CA THR A 78 -12.50 9.93 5.99
C THR A 78 -12.66 10.83 7.22
N GLY A 79 -11.77 10.71 8.22
CA GLY A 79 -11.86 11.45 9.47
C GLY A 79 -11.67 12.96 9.32
N LEU A 80 -10.81 13.40 8.40
CA LEU A 80 -10.62 14.81 8.07
C LEU A 80 -11.86 15.40 7.38
N HIS A 81 -12.49 14.65 6.47
CA HIS A 81 -13.73 15.08 5.81
C HIS A 81 -14.94 15.12 6.75
N LEU A 82 -15.04 14.15 7.67
CA LEU A 82 -16.09 14.12 8.69
C LEU A 82 -15.88 15.14 9.81
N GLY A 83 -14.67 15.70 9.94
CA GLY A 83 -14.30 16.59 11.05
C GLY A 83 -14.09 15.86 12.39
N THR A 84 -14.06 14.53 12.39
CA THR A 84 -13.73 13.72 13.59
C THR A 84 -12.23 13.74 13.88
N ILE A 85 -11.40 14.08 12.88
CA ILE A 85 -9.97 14.32 13.01
C ILE A 85 -9.67 15.75 12.54
N LYS A 86 -8.88 16.48 13.32
CA LYS A 86 -8.47 17.85 12.97
C LYS A 86 -7.20 17.83 12.12
N PRO A 87 -7.02 18.78 11.18
CA PRO A 87 -5.80 18.92 10.40
C PRO A 87 -4.67 19.59 11.21
N VAL A 88 -4.30 19.01 12.36
CA VAL A 88 -3.23 19.46 13.26
C VAL A 88 -2.42 18.28 13.78
N PHE A 89 -1.12 18.47 13.96
CA PHE A 89 -0.21 17.43 14.48
C PHE A 89 -0.35 17.21 15.98
N THR A 90 -0.58 18.28 16.73
CA THR A 90 -0.65 18.28 18.20
C THR A 90 -2.07 18.59 18.67
N ASN A 91 -2.44 18.11 19.86
CA ASN A 91 -3.78 18.31 20.45
C ASN A 91 -4.95 17.97 19.52
N ASN A 92 -4.86 16.81 18.87
CA ASN A 92 -5.94 16.28 18.04
C ASN A 92 -7.03 15.57 18.88
N THR A 93 -8.03 15.01 18.22
CA THR A 93 -9.19 14.37 18.84
C THR A 93 -8.87 13.02 19.49
N LYS A 94 -9.80 12.53 20.33
CA LYS A 94 -9.70 11.19 20.92
C LYS A 94 -9.69 10.09 19.85
N ASP A 95 -10.43 10.28 18.76
CA ASP A 95 -10.46 9.33 17.64
C ASP A 95 -9.11 9.23 16.95
N PHE A 96 -8.44 10.36 16.72
CA PHE A 96 -7.08 10.38 16.21
C PHE A 96 -6.09 9.67 17.14
N GLN A 97 -6.15 9.91 18.45
CA GLN A 97 -5.29 9.23 19.43
C GLN A 97 -5.55 7.72 19.47
N ASN A 98 -6.82 7.31 19.36
CA ASN A 98 -7.19 5.90 19.27
C ASN A 98 -6.65 5.26 17.99
N LEU A 99 -6.75 5.95 16.85
CA LEU A 99 -6.20 5.50 15.58
C LEU A 99 -4.68 5.29 15.67
N LEU A 100 -3.92 6.23 16.24
CA LEU A 100 -2.48 6.05 16.44
C LEU A 100 -2.15 4.81 17.28
N ARG A 101 -2.90 4.58 18.37
CA ARG A 101 -2.73 3.38 19.20
C ARG A 101 -3.04 2.10 18.43
N VAL A 102 -4.06 2.12 17.58
CA VAL A 102 -4.39 1.01 16.67
C VAL A 102 -3.23 0.76 15.71
N ILE A 103 -2.69 1.78 15.03
CA ILE A 103 -1.60 1.62 14.06
C ILE A 103 -0.34 1.02 14.72
N VAL A 104 0.01 1.49 15.93
CA VAL A 104 1.13 0.93 16.70
C VAL A 104 0.90 -0.54 17.07
N THR A 105 -0.32 -0.87 17.49
CA THR A 105 -0.70 -2.25 17.83
C THR A 105 -0.69 -3.16 16.61
N LEU A 106 -1.25 -2.69 15.50
CA LEU A 106 -1.30 -3.42 14.23
C LEU A 106 0.10 -3.62 13.64
N ALA A 107 1.04 -2.71 13.84
CA ALA A 107 2.42 -2.91 13.40
C ALA A 107 3.04 -4.17 14.04
N LEU A 108 2.86 -4.37 15.35
CA LEU A 108 3.33 -5.59 16.02
C LEU A 108 2.55 -6.83 15.58
N ILE A 109 1.22 -6.79 15.64
CA ILE A 109 0.35 -7.93 15.30
C ILE A 109 0.65 -8.42 13.88
N SER A 110 0.76 -7.50 12.93
CA SER A 110 0.98 -7.85 11.53
C SER A 110 2.41 -8.34 11.29
N GLY A 111 3.40 -7.78 11.99
CA GLY A 111 4.78 -8.29 11.98
C GLY A 111 4.89 -9.72 12.48
N VAL A 112 4.27 -10.02 13.62
CA VAL A 112 4.21 -11.39 14.15
C VAL A 112 3.47 -12.32 13.17
N SER A 113 2.36 -11.87 12.59
CA SER A 113 1.58 -12.66 11.63
C SER A 113 2.40 -13.04 10.39
N VAL A 114 3.13 -12.08 9.80
CA VAL A 114 4.02 -12.32 8.66
C VAL A 114 5.21 -13.19 9.06
N GLY A 115 5.79 -12.96 10.24
CA GLY A 115 6.93 -13.75 10.73
C GLY A 115 6.57 -15.22 10.92
N VAL A 116 5.42 -15.49 11.55
CA VAL A 116 4.88 -16.84 11.69
C VAL A 116 4.56 -17.45 10.33
N GLY A 117 3.92 -16.68 9.43
CA GLY A 117 3.62 -17.13 8.07
C GLY A 117 4.89 -17.54 7.31
N ALA A 118 5.90 -16.67 7.26
CA ALA A 118 7.16 -16.92 6.57
C ALA A 118 7.90 -18.14 7.14
N TRP A 119 7.88 -18.31 8.46
CA TRP A 119 8.47 -19.50 9.09
C TRP A 119 7.72 -20.78 8.70
N LEU A 120 6.38 -20.78 8.75
CA LEU A 120 5.57 -21.93 8.32
C LEU A 120 5.85 -22.31 6.86
N PHE A 121 5.94 -21.33 5.96
CA PHE A 121 6.35 -21.58 4.57
C PHE A 121 7.77 -22.13 4.46
N GLY A 122 8.71 -21.60 5.25
CA GLY A 122 10.08 -22.08 5.32
C GLY A 122 10.20 -23.54 5.75
N VAL A 123 9.33 -24.01 6.65
CA VAL A 123 9.27 -25.42 7.07
C VAL A 123 9.00 -26.32 5.85
N PHE A 124 8.10 -25.91 4.95
CA PHE A 124 7.78 -26.69 3.75
C PHE A 124 8.80 -26.55 2.62
N LEU A 125 9.42 -25.38 2.45
CA LEU A 125 10.27 -25.07 1.30
C LEU A 125 11.74 -25.44 1.50
N TRP A 126 12.30 -25.22 2.70
CA TRP A 126 13.72 -25.45 2.98
C TRP A 126 13.96 -26.18 4.31
N ASN A 127 12.93 -26.81 4.89
CA ASN A 127 13.00 -27.53 6.15
C ASN A 127 13.45 -26.62 7.33
N ALA A 128 12.87 -25.42 7.40
CA ALA A 128 13.16 -24.45 8.47
C ALA A 128 13.05 -25.08 9.85
N THR A 129 14.01 -24.79 10.72
CA THR A 129 14.00 -25.26 12.09
C THR A 129 13.42 -24.21 13.02
N ILE A 130 13.16 -24.59 14.28
CA ILE A 130 12.75 -23.63 15.31
C ILE A 130 13.87 -22.64 15.66
N ILE A 131 15.12 -22.97 15.32
CA ILE A 131 16.27 -22.09 15.51
C ILE A 131 16.22 -20.91 14.54
N ASP A 132 15.67 -21.10 13.34
CA ASP A 132 15.50 -20.04 12.33
C ASP A 132 14.34 -19.10 12.68
N PHE A 133 13.35 -19.59 13.44
CA PHE A 133 12.18 -18.80 13.85
C PHE A 133 12.57 -17.58 14.69
N VAL A 134 13.52 -17.77 15.59
CA VAL A 134 13.90 -16.75 16.59
C VAL A 134 14.57 -15.53 15.94
N PRO A 135 15.64 -15.66 15.12
CA PRO A 135 16.22 -14.54 14.37
C PRO A 135 15.21 -13.86 13.44
N LEU A 136 14.36 -14.65 12.78
CA LEU A 136 13.33 -14.15 11.87
C LEU A 136 12.35 -13.24 12.61
N LEU A 137 11.83 -13.71 13.75
CA LEU A 137 10.88 -12.95 14.56
C LEU A 137 11.53 -11.70 15.17
N ALA A 138 12.78 -11.78 15.61
CA ALA A 138 13.50 -10.63 16.14
C ALA A 138 13.69 -9.54 15.07
N VAL A 139 14.15 -9.92 13.87
CA VAL A 139 14.36 -8.97 12.78
C VAL A 139 13.03 -8.34 12.32
N ILE A 140 11.95 -9.11 12.20
CA ILE A 140 10.67 -8.54 11.76
C ILE A 140 10.05 -7.59 12.80
N ILE A 141 10.12 -7.93 14.10
CA ILE A 141 9.57 -7.06 15.15
C ILE A 141 10.36 -5.75 15.20
N ALA A 142 11.69 -5.81 15.14
CA ALA A 142 12.53 -4.62 15.09
C ALA A 142 12.23 -3.77 13.86
N THR A 143 12.04 -4.40 12.70
CA THR A 143 11.68 -3.71 11.46
C THR A 143 10.35 -2.98 11.60
N MET A 144 9.34 -3.61 12.21
CA MET A 144 8.04 -3.00 12.45
C MET A 144 8.12 -1.86 13.47
N ALA A 145 8.95 -2.00 14.50
CA ALA A 145 9.20 -0.95 15.50
C ALA A 145 9.82 0.30 14.86
N PHE A 146 10.86 0.14 14.02
CA PHE A 146 11.43 1.27 13.29
C PHE A 146 10.44 1.87 12.29
N SER A 147 9.79 1.01 11.49
CA SER A 147 8.84 1.42 10.45
C SER A 147 7.70 2.29 11.01
N VAL A 148 7.09 1.90 12.13
CA VAL A 148 5.96 2.65 12.69
C VAL A 148 6.37 4.04 13.20
N VAL A 149 7.61 4.18 13.69
CA VAL A 149 8.16 5.46 14.16
C VAL A 149 8.37 6.44 13.01
N PHE A 150 8.80 5.97 11.83
CA PHE A 150 9.05 6.85 10.69
C PHE A 150 7.82 7.07 9.80
N ILE A 151 7.06 6.02 9.50
CA ILE A 151 6.00 6.06 8.48
C ILE A 151 4.71 6.71 9.01
N SER A 152 4.37 6.51 10.29
CA SER A 152 3.14 7.08 10.85
C SER A 152 3.18 8.62 10.87
N PRO A 153 4.27 9.27 11.33
CA PRO A 153 4.39 10.72 11.23
C PRO A 153 4.37 11.24 9.79
N LEU A 154 5.00 10.54 8.84
CA LEU A 154 4.96 10.93 7.43
C LEU A 154 3.54 10.87 6.85
N THR A 155 2.79 9.80 7.15
CA THR A 155 1.40 9.67 6.68
C THR A 155 0.53 10.79 7.24
N MET A 156 0.72 11.13 8.53
CA MET A 156 0.07 12.28 9.15
C MET A 156 0.47 13.61 8.49
N LEU A 157 1.76 13.78 8.17
CA LEU A 157 2.28 14.97 7.49
C LEU A 157 1.59 15.20 6.16
N PHE A 158 1.58 14.18 5.30
CA PHE A 158 0.92 14.27 4.01
C PHE A 158 -0.60 14.48 4.12
N SER A 159 -1.26 13.85 5.10
CA SER A 159 -2.71 14.00 5.33
C SER A 159 -3.10 15.40 5.79
N VAL A 160 -2.39 15.95 6.77
CA VAL A 160 -2.66 17.31 7.28
C VAL A 160 -2.33 18.35 6.22
N PHE A 161 -1.22 18.17 5.50
CA PHE A 161 -0.76 19.11 4.51
C PHE A 161 -1.63 19.13 3.24
N SER A 162 -2.04 17.96 2.74
CA SER A 162 -2.95 17.86 1.60
C SER A 162 -4.27 18.57 1.92
N PHE A 163 -4.88 18.25 3.07
CA PHE A 163 -6.14 18.84 3.51
C PHE A 163 -6.04 20.36 3.70
N ARG A 164 -4.98 20.86 4.34
CA ARG A 164 -4.75 22.32 4.52
C ARG A 164 -4.57 23.06 3.21
N ARG A 165 -4.04 22.40 2.18
CA ARG A 165 -3.87 22.98 0.83
C ARG A 165 -5.11 22.82 -0.05
N GLY A 166 -6.20 22.27 0.48
CA GLY A 166 -7.43 22.02 -0.28
C GLY A 166 -7.31 20.87 -1.29
N LEU A 167 -6.28 20.04 -1.14
CA LEU A 167 -6.19 18.76 -1.85
C LEU A 167 -7.00 17.72 -1.08
N ASP A 168 -7.54 16.75 -1.81
CA ASP A 168 -8.31 15.66 -1.24
C ASP A 168 -7.35 14.62 -0.64
N PRO A 169 -7.34 14.41 0.69
CA PRO A 169 -6.49 13.39 1.31
C PRO A 169 -6.80 11.97 0.83
N ASP A 170 -8.03 11.67 0.39
CA ASP A 170 -8.41 10.37 -0.15
C ASP A 170 -7.79 10.10 -1.53
N VAL A 171 -7.39 11.16 -2.24
CA VAL A 171 -6.72 11.05 -3.55
C VAL A 171 -5.20 11.09 -3.42
N VAL A 172 -4.69 11.81 -2.41
CA VAL A 172 -3.27 12.16 -2.34
C VAL A 172 -2.49 11.28 -1.37
N VAL A 173 -3.05 10.96 -0.19
CA VAL A 173 -2.24 10.43 0.91
C VAL A 173 -1.66 9.08 0.58
N TYR A 174 -2.50 8.08 0.25
CA TYR A 174 -2.02 6.72 0.04
C TYR A 174 -1.07 6.60 -1.18
N PRO A 175 -1.39 7.15 -2.37
CA PRO A 175 -0.48 7.04 -3.51
C PRO A 175 0.88 7.72 -3.28
N VAL A 176 0.94 8.74 -2.42
CA VAL A 176 2.22 9.37 -2.05
C VAL A 176 2.93 8.56 -0.97
N THR A 177 2.23 8.13 0.07
CA THR A 177 2.86 7.48 1.22
C THR A 177 3.28 6.05 0.93
N SER A 178 2.61 5.32 0.04
CA SER A 178 2.95 3.93 -0.29
C SER A 178 4.39 3.78 -0.83
N PRO A 179 4.77 4.39 -1.97
CA PRO A 179 6.14 4.24 -2.50
C PRO A 179 7.21 4.81 -1.56
N VAL A 180 6.90 5.90 -0.84
CA VAL A 180 7.81 6.46 0.17
C VAL A 180 7.99 5.49 1.33
N SER A 181 6.92 4.84 1.76
CA SER A 181 6.94 3.85 2.84
C SER A 181 7.71 2.60 2.44
N ASP A 182 7.67 2.18 1.17
CA ASP A 182 8.44 1.03 0.69
C ASP A 182 9.95 1.26 0.80
N ILE A 183 10.42 2.46 0.43
CA ILE A 183 11.84 2.85 0.59
C ILE A 183 12.23 2.86 2.07
N ILE A 184 11.38 3.41 2.94
CA ILE A 184 11.65 3.49 4.38
C ILE A 184 11.61 2.11 5.02
N ASN A 185 10.63 1.27 4.68
CA ASN A 185 10.51 -0.11 5.14
C ASN A 185 11.72 -0.92 4.74
N THR A 186 12.16 -0.78 3.48
CA THR A 186 13.36 -1.45 2.97
C THR A 186 14.59 -1.02 3.77
N SER A 187 14.74 0.29 4.00
CA SER A 187 15.83 0.82 4.84
C SER A 187 15.78 0.31 6.27
N CYS A 188 14.59 0.28 6.89
CA CYS A 188 14.40 -0.25 8.25
C CYS A 188 14.73 -1.74 8.32
N TYR A 189 14.32 -2.51 7.31
CA TYR A 189 14.57 -3.94 7.24
C TYR A 189 16.06 -4.26 7.08
N VAL A 190 16.72 -3.55 6.15
CA VAL A 190 18.17 -3.65 5.95
C VAL A 190 18.92 -3.24 7.22
N LEU A 191 18.48 -2.17 7.90
CA LEU A 191 19.07 -1.76 9.17
C LEU A 191 18.92 -2.85 10.24
N SER A 192 17.73 -3.46 10.37
CA SER A 192 17.50 -4.55 11.30
C SER A 192 18.37 -5.77 11.02
N LEU A 193 18.51 -6.16 9.74
CA LEU A 193 19.41 -7.24 9.32
C LEU A 193 20.88 -6.89 9.60
N ALA A 194 21.32 -5.68 9.25
CA ALA A 194 22.68 -5.22 9.46
C ALA A 194 23.03 -5.20 10.97
N LEU A 195 22.14 -4.65 11.80
CA LEU A 195 22.30 -4.67 13.26
C LEU A 195 22.37 -6.10 13.80
N PHE A 196 21.52 -7.01 13.31
CA PHE A 196 21.48 -8.38 13.80
C PHE A 196 22.71 -9.21 13.41
N PHE A 197 23.21 -9.07 12.17
CA PHE A 197 24.27 -9.93 11.64
C PHE A 197 25.68 -9.30 11.69
N LEU A 198 25.85 -8.00 11.45
CA LEU A 198 27.17 -7.39 11.28
C LEU A 198 27.84 -6.99 12.61
N PHE A 199 27.07 -6.68 13.65
CA PHE A 199 27.58 -6.17 14.93
C PHE A 199 27.71 -7.25 16.02
N GLY A 200 27.76 -8.53 15.63
CA GLY A 200 28.03 -9.65 16.54
C GLY A 200 26.97 -9.84 17.64
N SER A 201 27.42 -10.07 18.88
CA SER A 201 26.51 -10.25 20.03
C SER A 201 25.83 -8.94 20.47
N LEU A 202 26.55 -7.82 20.41
CA LEU A 202 26.03 -6.50 20.78
C LEU A 202 24.82 -6.12 19.92
N GLY A 203 24.94 -6.28 18.59
CA GLY A 203 23.86 -5.99 17.66
C GLY A 203 22.60 -6.81 17.93
N ARG A 204 22.76 -8.12 18.22
CA ARG A 204 21.65 -8.99 18.63
C ARG A 204 21.01 -8.50 19.92
N TYR A 205 21.78 -8.17 20.97
CA TYR A 205 21.22 -7.66 22.23
C TYR A 205 20.46 -6.34 22.05
N LEU A 206 20.90 -5.45 21.17
CA LEU A 206 20.18 -4.21 20.87
C LEU A 206 18.82 -4.48 20.22
N ILE A 207 18.76 -5.41 19.25
CA ILE A 207 17.51 -5.84 18.62
C ILE A 207 16.57 -6.44 19.65
N TRP A 208 17.05 -7.37 20.48
CA TRP A 208 16.25 -7.96 21.55
C TRP A 208 15.70 -6.93 22.53
N LEU A 209 16.52 -5.95 22.94
CA LEU A 209 16.08 -4.87 23.81
C LEU A 209 14.99 -4.03 23.15
N LEU A 210 15.17 -3.65 21.88
CA LEU A 210 14.19 -2.90 21.11
C LEU A 210 12.85 -3.66 21.03
N ASP A 211 12.91 -4.96 20.72
CA ASP A 211 11.72 -5.81 20.59
C ASP A 211 10.97 -5.92 21.92
N ILE A 212 11.68 -6.14 23.03
CA ILE A 212 11.08 -6.20 24.36
C ILE A 212 10.39 -4.88 24.70
N VAL A 213 11.06 -3.74 24.46
CA VAL A 213 10.48 -2.41 24.71
C VAL A 213 9.22 -2.21 23.85
N PHE A 214 9.28 -2.56 22.57
CA PHE A 214 8.17 -2.39 21.65
C PHE A 214 6.98 -3.29 22.01
N VAL A 215 7.22 -4.56 22.31
CA VAL A 215 6.20 -5.53 22.75
C VAL A 215 5.56 -5.06 24.06
N CYS A 216 6.36 -4.68 25.07
CA CYS A 216 5.85 -4.16 26.34
C CYS A 216 4.98 -2.91 26.14
N PHE A 217 5.39 -2.01 25.24
CA PHE A 217 4.63 -0.80 24.92
C PHE A 217 3.29 -1.13 24.25
N VAL A 218 3.25 -2.07 23.31
CA VAL A 218 2.01 -2.52 22.67
C VAL A 218 1.10 -3.25 23.65
N VAL A 219 1.65 -4.11 24.52
CA VAL A 219 0.88 -4.78 25.58
C VAL A 219 0.26 -3.75 26.53
N TYR A 220 1.00 -2.70 26.92
CA TYR A 220 0.45 -1.60 27.71
C TYR A 220 -0.72 -0.89 26.99
N ILE A 221 -0.58 -0.61 25.69
CA ILE A 221 -1.65 -0.01 24.88
C ILE A 221 -2.88 -0.93 24.85
N LEU A 222 -2.70 -2.23 24.60
CA LEU A 222 -3.78 -3.22 24.56
C LEU A 222 -4.54 -3.28 25.88
N LEU A 223 -3.83 -3.44 26.99
CA LEU A 223 -4.43 -3.53 28.33
C LEU A 223 -5.24 -2.28 28.68
N LYS A 224 -4.72 -1.09 28.32
CA LYS A 224 -5.39 0.19 28.60
C LYS A 224 -6.62 0.44 27.72
N ASN A 225 -6.68 -0.14 26.52
CA ASN A 225 -7.71 0.17 25.52
C ASN A 225 -8.66 -0.99 25.20
N VAL A 226 -8.53 -2.15 25.87
CA VAL A 226 -9.40 -3.32 25.66
C VAL A 226 -10.89 -3.01 25.91
N GLY A 227 -11.20 -2.06 26.78
CA GLY A 227 -12.58 -1.59 27.02
C GLY A 227 -13.13 -0.63 25.95
N ASN A 228 -12.30 -0.10 25.06
CA ASN A 228 -12.72 0.83 24.02
C ASN A 228 -13.21 0.05 22.78
N LYS A 229 -14.53 0.04 22.58
CA LYS A 229 -15.19 -0.69 21.47
C LYS A 229 -14.66 -0.28 20.09
N ASN A 230 -14.31 0.99 19.88
CA ASN A 230 -13.78 1.46 18.59
C ASN A 230 -12.37 0.88 18.34
N PHE A 231 -11.50 0.96 19.35
CA PHE A 231 -10.14 0.39 19.27
C PHE A 231 -10.15 -1.11 18.96
N VAL A 232 -10.93 -1.89 19.73
CA VAL A 232 -11.05 -3.34 19.52
C VAL A 232 -11.74 -3.66 18.20
N GLY A 233 -12.75 -2.87 17.81
CA GLY A 233 -13.48 -3.02 16.55
C GLY A 233 -12.54 -2.92 15.35
N ILE A 234 -11.72 -1.88 15.30
CA ILE A 234 -10.77 -1.67 14.19
C ILE A 234 -9.75 -2.83 14.12
N ILE A 235 -9.16 -3.22 15.25
CA ILE A 235 -8.19 -4.34 15.28
C ILE A 235 -8.84 -5.63 14.80
N ARG A 236 -10.05 -5.95 15.29
CA ARG A 236 -10.77 -7.17 14.90
C ARG A 236 -11.11 -7.18 13.41
N GLU A 237 -11.60 -6.07 12.89
CA GLU A 237 -11.92 -5.93 11.46
C GLU A 237 -10.66 -6.08 10.60
N PHE A 238 -9.57 -5.42 11.00
CA PHE A 238 -8.31 -5.52 10.27
C PHE A 238 -7.64 -6.89 10.37
N LEU A 239 -7.80 -7.63 11.47
CA LEU A 239 -7.32 -9.02 11.57
C LEU A 239 -7.95 -9.92 10.49
N LEU A 240 -9.23 -9.70 10.20
CA LEU A 240 -9.91 -10.40 9.10
C LEU A 240 -9.29 -10.00 7.75
N THR A 241 -8.99 -8.72 7.56
CA THR A 241 -8.29 -8.23 6.37
C THR A 241 -6.90 -8.84 6.23
N LEU A 242 -6.12 -8.88 7.30
CA LEU A 242 -4.76 -9.45 7.33
C LEU A 242 -4.74 -10.92 6.91
N LEU A 243 -5.76 -11.70 7.29
CA LEU A 243 -5.89 -13.09 6.86
C LEU A 243 -6.01 -13.20 5.34
N PHE A 244 -6.82 -12.35 4.71
CA PHE A 244 -6.92 -12.32 3.24
C PHE A 244 -5.61 -11.84 2.60
N VAL A 245 -5.02 -10.76 3.14
CA VAL A 245 -3.75 -10.20 2.66
C VAL A 245 -2.65 -11.26 2.65
N THR A 246 -2.47 -12.00 3.76
CA THR A 246 -1.45 -13.05 3.84
C THR A 246 -1.67 -14.16 2.81
N VAL A 247 -2.91 -14.59 2.56
CA VAL A 247 -3.21 -15.58 1.52
C VAL A 247 -2.86 -15.05 0.13
N ILE A 248 -3.25 -13.81 -0.19
CA ILE A 248 -3.03 -13.19 -1.50
C ILE A 248 -1.54 -13.03 -1.81
N VAL A 249 -0.75 -12.53 -0.84
CA VAL A 249 0.69 -12.29 -1.01
C VAL A 249 1.44 -13.56 -1.40
N ASN A 250 1.07 -14.70 -0.81
CA ASN A 250 1.70 -15.98 -1.13
C ASN A 250 1.41 -16.44 -2.57
N VAL A 251 0.26 -16.08 -3.14
CA VAL A 251 -0.07 -16.38 -4.54
C VAL A 251 0.78 -15.53 -5.49
N THR A 252 0.94 -14.23 -5.18
CA THR A 252 1.68 -13.28 -6.03
C THR A 252 3.12 -13.70 -6.28
N GLY A 253 3.83 -14.19 -5.25
CA GLY A 253 5.23 -14.63 -5.38
C GLY A 253 5.45 -15.72 -6.43
N SER A 254 4.44 -16.56 -6.70
CA SER A 254 4.52 -17.62 -7.69
C SER A 254 4.41 -17.14 -9.15
N LEU A 255 3.78 -15.98 -9.38
CA LEU A 255 3.56 -15.42 -10.72
C LEU A 255 4.73 -14.55 -11.20
N LEU A 256 5.51 -13.99 -10.28
CA LEU A 256 6.60 -13.06 -10.58
C LEU A 256 7.67 -13.67 -11.50
N ASN A 257 7.95 -14.97 -11.35
CA ASN A 257 8.95 -15.69 -12.15
C ASN A 257 8.64 -15.77 -13.65
N ARG A 258 7.42 -15.37 -14.07
CA ARG A 258 6.97 -15.40 -15.48
C ARG A 258 7.12 -14.06 -16.19
N ILE A 259 7.57 -13.02 -15.50
CA ILE A 259 7.77 -11.69 -16.08
C ILE A 259 9.21 -11.57 -16.56
N SER A 260 9.41 -11.23 -17.83
CA SER A 260 10.73 -11.06 -18.44
C SER A 260 10.79 -9.78 -19.29
N GLY A 261 12.01 -9.31 -19.56
CA GLY A 261 12.27 -8.22 -20.52
C GLY A 261 12.11 -6.81 -19.95
N ASN A 262 11.78 -5.87 -20.83
CA ASN A 262 11.77 -4.42 -20.53
C ASN A 262 10.78 -4.03 -19.42
N VAL A 263 9.73 -4.82 -19.20
CA VAL A 263 8.72 -4.58 -18.16
C VAL A 263 9.32 -4.61 -16.77
N ILE A 264 10.31 -5.47 -16.49
CA ILE A 264 10.93 -5.60 -15.17
C ILE A 264 11.44 -4.26 -14.65
N ARG A 265 11.97 -3.41 -15.53
CA ARG A 265 12.52 -2.09 -15.16
C ARG A 265 11.48 -1.12 -14.61
N VAL A 266 10.24 -1.22 -15.08
CA VAL A 266 9.14 -0.33 -14.69
C VAL A 266 8.10 -1.04 -13.82
N TYR A 267 8.27 -2.33 -13.59
CA TYR A 267 7.33 -3.18 -12.91
C TYR A 267 6.94 -2.67 -11.50
N PRO A 268 7.87 -2.25 -10.63
CA PRO A 268 7.51 -1.69 -9.33
C PRO A 268 6.62 -0.43 -9.43
N ALA A 269 6.88 0.45 -10.41
CA ALA A 269 6.08 1.66 -10.60
C ALA A 269 4.68 1.33 -11.13
N ILE A 270 4.55 0.36 -12.04
CA ILE A 270 3.26 -0.12 -12.56
C ILE A 270 2.41 -0.71 -11.44
N LEU A 271 2.99 -1.55 -10.57
CA LEU A 271 2.31 -2.11 -9.39
C LEU A 271 1.80 -0.98 -8.48
N ALA A 272 2.70 -0.07 -8.12
CA ALA A 272 2.39 1.05 -7.24
C ALA A 272 1.26 1.93 -7.81
N THR A 273 1.29 2.25 -9.11
CA THR A 273 0.25 3.06 -9.74
C THR A 273 -1.10 2.37 -9.79
N ILE A 274 -1.16 1.06 -10.06
CA ILE A 274 -2.45 0.34 -10.03
C ILE A 274 -3.00 0.25 -8.61
N GLY A 275 -2.15 -0.01 -7.61
CA GLY A 275 -2.51 0.08 -6.20
C GLY A 275 -3.00 1.47 -5.81
N GLY A 276 -2.32 2.52 -6.28
CA GLY A 276 -2.68 3.92 -6.09
C GLY A 276 -4.05 4.26 -6.69
N VAL A 277 -4.33 3.84 -7.93
CA VAL A 277 -5.65 4.02 -8.57
C VAL A 277 -6.75 3.31 -7.78
N GLY A 278 -6.50 2.06 -7.37
CA GLY A 278 -7.40 1.32 -6.49
C GLY A 278 -7.72 2.15 -5.25
N SER A 279 -6.69 2.59 -4.54
CA SER A 279 -6.86 3.34 -3.29
C SER A 279 -7.61 4.66 -3.47
N ILE A 280 -7.40 5.38 -4.58
CA ILE A 280 -8.09 6.64 -4.88
C ILE A 280 -9.59 6.36 -5.02
N ILE A 281 -9.95 5.36 -5.83
CA ILE A 281 -11.34 4.96 -6.06
C ILE A 281 -11.97 4.44 -4.77
N GLY A 282 -11.23 3.60 -4.04
CA GLY A 282 -11.64 3.04 -2.77
C GLY A 282 -11.90 4.12 -1.72
N SER A 283 -10.88 4.88 -1.33
CA SER A 283 -10.93 5.90 -0.27
C SER A 283 -11.96 6.99 -0.57
N THR A 284 -12.02 7.48 -1.81
CA THR A 284 -13.04 8.49 -2.14
C THR A 284 -14.46 7.90 -2.14
N ALA A 285 -14.64 6.60 -2.40
CA ALA A 285 -15.93 5.92 -2.26
C ALA A 285 -16.29 5.70 -0.78
N THR A 286 -15.35 5.28 0.07
CA THR A 286 -15.59 5.08 1.51
C THR A 286 -15.96 6.38 2.20
N THR A 287 -15.22 7.47 1.93
CA THR A 287 -15.54 8.81 2.45
C THR A 287 -16.91 9.28 1.99
N LYS A 288 -17.27 9.09 0.71
CA LYS A 288 -18.61 9.47 0.20
C LYS A 288 -19.73 8.66 0.84
N LEU A 289 -19.51 7.38 1.14
CA LEU A 289 -20.47 6.55 1.88
C LEU A 289 -20.63 7.08 3.31
N ALA A 290 -19.52 7.38 3.99
CA ALA A 290 -19.53 7.91 5.35
C ALA A 290 -20.20 9.29 5.45
N LEU A 291 -20.01 10.16 4.46
CA LEU A 291 -20.67 11.47 4.35
C LEU A 291 -22.15 11.37 3.92
N GLY A 292 -22.64 10.18 3.52
CA GLY A 292 -23.98 10.01 2.98
C GLY A 292 -24.19 10.62 1.59
N LEU A 293 -23.11 10.91 0.86
CA LEU A 293 -23.15 11.47 -0.50
C LEU A 293 -23.52 10.43 -1.55
N ILE A 294 -23.20 9.16 -1.30
CA ILE A 294 -23.60 8.03 -2.15
C ILE A 294 -24.32 6.98 -1.30
N LYS A 295 -25.32 6.33 -1.90
CA LYS A 295 -26.02 5.20 -1.27
C LYS A 295 -25.14 3.94 -1.37
N PRO A 296 -25.23 3.00 -0.41
CA PRO A 296 -24.52 1.73 -0.46
C PRO A 296 -25.17 0.78 -1.49
N THR A 297 -25.15 1.16 -2.77
CA THR A 297 -25.68 0.39 -3.89
C THR A 297 -24.73 0.45 -5.08
N PHE A 298 -24.57 -0.65 -5.82
CA PHE A 298 -23.73 -0.70 -7.00
C PHE A 298 -24.11 0.34 -8.07
N SER A 299 -25.38 0.70 -8.17
CA SER A 299 -25.84 1.75 -9.10
C SER A 299 -25.31 3.15 -8.78
N SER A 300 -24.85 3.40 -7.55
CA SER A 300 -24.32 4.71 -7.14
C SER A 300 -22.94 5.01 -7.73
N ILE A 301 -22.30 4.06 -8.42
CA ILE A 301 -21.01 4.26 -9.09
C ILE A 301 -21.03 5.42 -10.09
N LYS A 302 -22.20 5.73 -10.67
CA LYS A 302 -22.41 6.88 -11.57
C LYS A 302 -22.09 8.22 -10.90
N GLN A 303 -22.26 8.32 -9.58
CA GLN A 303 -21.94 9.52 -8.79
C GLN A 303 -20.45 9.62 -8.44
N HIS A 304 -19.68 8.61 -8.83
CA HIS A 304 -18.25 8.44 -8.56
C HIS A 304 -17.41 8.47 -9.85
N ILE A 305 -18.03 8.70 -11.00
CA ILE A 305 -17.39 8.57 -12.31
C ILE A 305 -16.28 9.60 -12.56
N ASN A 306 -16.34 10.78 -11.94
CA ASN A 306 -15.32 11.80 -12.14
C ASN A 306 -14.01 11.42 -11.44
N GLU A 307 -14.10 10.82 -10.25
CA GLU A 307 -12.96 10.34 -9.48
C GLU A 307 -12.33 9.11 -10.15
N ILE A 308 -13.18 8.16 -10.59
CA ILE A 308 -12.73 6.99 -11.37
C ILE A 308 -12.05 7.45 -12.66
N GLY A 309 -12.70 8.31 -13.43
CA GLY A 309 -12.16 8.81 -14.70
C GLY A 309 -10.88 9.60 -14.52
N GLY A 310 -10.78 10.42 -13.46
CA GLY A 310 -9.58 11.19 -13.14
C GLY A 310 -8.40 10.31 -12.76
N ALA A 311 -8.61 9.33 -11.87
CA ALA A 311 -7.58 8.39 -11.46
C ALA A 311 -7.13 7.49 -12.62
N TRP A 312 -8.08 6.98 -13.41
CA TRP A 312 -7.75 6.13 -14.56
C TRP A 312 -6.96 6.89 -15.62
N LEU A 313 -7.40 8.09 -16.03
CA LEU A 313 -6.67 8.91 -16.99
C LEU A 313 -5.28 9.32 -16.48
N ALA A 314 -5.14 9.64 -15.19
CA ALA A 314 -3.84 9.91 -14.58
C ALA A 314 -2.90 8.72 -14.70
N SER A 315 -3.39 7.51 -14.40
CA SER A 315 -2.58 6.29 -14.50
C SER A 315 -2.16 5.96 -15.94
N MET A 316 -3.03 6.18 -16.93
CA MET A 316 -2.67 6.03 -18.34
C MET A 316 -1.52 6.95 -18.73
N LEU A 317 -1.58 8.22 -18.31
CA LEU A 317 -0.49 9.18 -18.55
C LEU A 317 0.81 8.73 -17.88
N MET A 318 0.75 8.25 -16.63
CA MET A 318 1.93 7.72 -15.93
C MET A 318 2.52 6.49 -16.63
N PHE A 319 1.69 5.59 -17.16
CA PHE A 319 2.16 4.42 -17.90
C PHE A 319 2.88 4.79 -19.20
N VAL A 320 2.45 5.85 -19.90
CA VAL A 320 3.20 6.41 -21.03
C VAL A 320 4.54 6.96 -20.56
N VAL A 321 4.59 7.69 -19.44
CA VAL A 321 5.84 8.18 -18.86
C VAL A 321 6.79 7.01 -18.54
N TYR A 322 6.28 5.92 -17.94
CA TYR A 322 7.08 4.72 -17.67
C TYR A 322 7.60 4.07 -18.95
N ALA A 323 6.79 3.97 -20.00
CA ALA A 323 7.21 3.44 -21.30
C ALA A 323 8.41 4.22 -21.87
N VAL A 324 8.32 5.54 -21.81
CA VAL A 324 9.36 6.47 -22.27
C VAL A 324 10.62 6.33 -21.42
N LEU A 325 10.49 6.37 -20.09
CA LEU A 325 11.64 6.21 -19.17
C LEU A 325 12.36 4.87 -19.35
N ALA A 326 11.62 3.77 -19.46
CA ALA A 326 12.23 2.44 -19.65
C ALA A 326 12.97 2.33 -20.99
N SER A 327 12.48 3.02 -22.02
CA SER A 327 13.07 3.03 -23.35
C SER A 327 14.37 3.85 -23.37
N PHE A 328 14.41 4.97 -22.66
CA PHE A 328 15.64 5.76 -22.47
C PHE A 328 16.71 4.98 -21.69
N ILE A 329 16.33 4.33 -20.58
CA ILE A 329 17.27 3.56 -19.75
C ILE A 329 17.76 2.30 -20.50
N GLY A 330 16.87 1.68 -21.27
CA GLY A 330 17.15 0.46 -22.01
C GLY A 330 17.87 0.63 -23.33
N GLY A 331 18.11 1.87 -23.77
CA GLY A 331 18.73 2.16 -25.05
C GLY A 331 17.88 1.70 -26.25
N ALA A 332 16.56 1.78 -26.16
CA ALA A 332 15.68 1.41 -27.27
C ALA A 332 16.05 2.23 -28.53
N THR A 333 16.40 1.55 -29.61
CA THR A 333 16.96 2.17 -30.81
C THR A 333 15.92 2.50 -31.87
N THR A 334 14.68 1.98 -31.76
CA THR A 334 13.63 2.18 -32.77
C THR A 334 12.32 2.72 -32.18
N LEU A 335 11.62 3.54 -32.97
CA LEU A 335 10.29 4.08 -32.61
C LEU A 335 9.22 2.98 -32.52
N ALA A 336 9.39 1.89 -33.28
CA ALA A 336 8.46 0.77 -33.29
C ALA A 336 8.45 0.03 -31.94
N ASP A 337 9.63 -0.23 -31.37
CA ASP A 337 9.76 -0.90 -30.07
C ASP A 337 9.13 -0.08 -28.94
N LEU A 338 9.27 1.25 -28.97
CA LEU A 338 8.62 2.15 -28.02
C LEU A 338 7.09 2.08 -28.13
N LEU A 339 6.54 2.05 -29.35
CA LEU A 339 5.10 2.00 -29.57
C LEU A 339 4.52 0.66 -29.11
N ILE A 340 5.17 -0.46 -29.43
CA ILE A 340 4.78 -1.81 -28.97
C ILE A 340 4.78 -1.86 -27.45
N PHE A 341 5.87 -1.42 -26.81
CA PHE A 341 5.99 -1.41 -25.36
C PHE A 341 4.96 -0.50 -24.68
N THR A 342 4.72 0.68 -25.25
CA THR A 342 3.65 1.58 -24.77
C THR A 342 2.28 0.91 -24.89
N GLY A 343 2.00 0.20 -25.99
CA GLY A 343 0.77 -0.56 -26.19
C GLY A 343 0.59 -1.68 -25.15
N GLN A 344 1.63 -2.43 -24.84
CA GLN A 344 1.63 -3.45 -23.78
C GLN A 344 1.32 -2.84 -22.40
N LEU A 345 1.94 -1.72 -22.06
CA LEU A 345 1.69 -1.03 -20.79
C LEU A 345 0.26 -0.48 -20.70
N LEU A 346 -0.23 0.20 -21.75
CA LEU A 346 -1.60 0.71 -21.75
C LEU A 346 -2.64 -0.42 -21.68
N THR A 347 -2.40 -1.54 -22.35
CA THR A 347 -3.26 -2.73 -22.27
C THR A 347 -3.27 -3.30 -20.85
N THR A 348 -2.10 -3.38 -20.21
CA THR A 348 -1.98 -3.75 -18.79
C THR A 348 -2.82 -2.83 -17.90
N ASN A 349 -2.72 -1.51 -18.11
CA ASN A 349 -3.47 -0.52 -17.34
C ASN A 349 -4.99 -0.73 -17.48
N VAL A 350 -5.50 -0.86 -18.72
CA VAL A 350 -6.94 -1.08 -18.96
C VAL A 350 -7.43 -2.32 -18.22
N LEU A 351 -6.73 -3.44 -18.35
CA LEU A 351 -7.12 -4.71 -17.74
C LEU A 351 -7.10 -4.62 -16.21
N ALA A 352 -5.99 -4.15 -15.64
CA ALA A 352 -5.80 -4.12 -14.20
C ALA A 352 -6.72 -3.11 -13.50
N VAL A 353 -6.82 -1.87 -14.01
CA VAL A 353 -7.68 -0.84 -13.43
C VAL A 353 -9.16 -1.25 -13.48
N SER A 354 -9.59 -1.94 -14.55
CA SER A 354 -10.96 -2.45 -14.65
C SER A 354 -11.30 -3.44 -13.52
N VAL A 355 -10.40 -4.38 -13.24
CA VAL A 355 -10.60 -5.36 -12.16
C VAL A 355 -10.51 -4.67 -10.79
N MET A 356 -9.51 -3.82 -10.60
CA MET A 356 -9.32 -3.07 -9.35
C MET A 356 -10.52 -2.19 -9.01
N LEU A 357 -11.10 -1.50 -9.99
CA LEU A 357 -12.32 -0.70 -9.82
C LEU A 357 -13.48 -1.54 -9.27
N VAL A 358 -13.70 -2.74 -9.85
CA VAL A 358 -14.78 -3.64 -9.42
C VAL A 358 -14.54 -4.10 -7.99
N VAL A 359 -13.32 -4.53 -7.68
CA VAL A 359 -12.92 -4.98 -6.33
C VAL A 359 -13.09 -3.85 -5.32
N ALA A 360 -12.50 -2.69 -5.57
CA ALA A 360 -12.53 -1.51 -4.73
C ALA A 360 -13.95 -1.12 -4.32
N TYR A 361 -14.78 -0.92 -5.33
CA TYR A 361 -16.14 -0.48 -5.14
C TYR A 361 -17.00 -1.57 -4.49
N ALA A 362 -16.81 -2.84 -4.85
CA ALA A 362 -17.54 -3.94 -4.23
C ALA A 362 -17.21 -4.08 -2.75
N VAL A 363 -15.92 -4.09 -2.38
CA VAL A 363 -15.49 -4.17 -0.98
C VAL A 363 -16.05 -3.00 -0.19
N ALA A 364 -15.98 -1.77 -0.71
CA ALA A 364 -16.54 -0.59 -0.05
C ALA A 364 -18.05 -0.73 0.24
N ILE A 365 -18.83 -1.19 -0.76
CA ILE A 365 -20.27 -1.35 -0.61
C ILE A 365 -20.63 -2.52 0.34
N PHE A 366 -19.97 -3.67 0.22
CA PHE A 366 -20.26 -4.84 1.05
C PHE A 366 -19.94 -4.61 2.52
N THR A 367 -18.77 -4.02 2.80
CA THR A 367 -18.33 -3.72 4.17
C THR A 367 -19.24 -2.69 4.82
N PHE A 368 -19.59 -1.63 4.10
CA PHE A 368 -20.51 -0.61 4.60
C PHE A 368 -21.91 -1.18 4.89
N ARG A 369 -22.44 -2.05 4.01
CA ARG A 369 -23.73 -2.72 4.23
C ARG A 369 -23.76 -3.61 5.46
N ARG A 370 -22.62 -4.21 5.82
CA ARG A 370 -22.46 -5.03 7.04
C ARG A 370 -22.29 -4.19 8.30
N GLY A 371 -22.22 -2.87 8.19
CA GLY A 371 -21.97 -1.95 9.31
C GLY A 371 -20.53 -1.97 9.79
N TRP A 372 -19.60 -2.54 9.00
CA TRP A 372 -18.17 -2.46 9.27
C TRP A 372 -17.62 -1.16 8.67
N ASN A 373 -16.46 -0.70 9.15
CA ASN A 373 -15.82 0.47 8.55
C ASN A 373 -15.08 0.05 7.27
N PRO A 374 -15.49 0.52 6.07
CA PRO A 374 -14.83 0.17 4.82
C PRO A 374 -13.33 0.50 4.77
N ASP A 375 -12.89 1.53 5.49
CA ASP A 375 -11.47 1.94 5.53
C ASP A 375 -10.57 0.85 6.14
N ASN A 376 -11.13 -0.11 6.89
CA ASN A 376 -10.40 -1.26 7.43
C ASN A 376 -10.14 -2.37 6.39
N PHE A 377 -10.78 -2.30 5.21
CA PHE A 377 -10.81 -3.39 4.24
C PHE A 377 -10.38 -2.97 2.85
N VAL A 378 -10.88 -1.82 2.36
CA VAL A 378 -10.78 -1.41 0.96
C VAL A 378 -9.31 -1.27 0.52
N ILE A 379 -8.59 -0.29 1.05
CA ILE A 379 -7.18 -0.06 0.67
C ILE A 379 -6.28 -1.27 1.03
N PRO A 380 -6.39 -1.88 2.23
CA PRO A 380 -5.55 -3.04 2.55
C PRO A 380 -5.73 -4.27 1.64
N LEU A 381 -6.97 -4.57 1.23
CA LEU A 381 -7.22 -5.66 0.27
C LEU A 381 -6.77 -5.27 -1.14
N GLU A 382 -7.06 -4.04 -1.55
CA GLU A 382 -6.63 -3.51 -2.85
C GLU A 382 -5.12 -3.54 -3.01
N SER A 383 -4.35 -3.03 -2.04
CA SER A 383 -2.90 -2.98 -2.13
C SER A 383 -2.29 -4.38 -2.32
N SER A 384 -2.89 -5.38 -1.69
CA SER A 384 -2.42 -6.75 -1.76
C SER A 384 -2.83 -7.45 -3.05
N LEU A 385 -4.04 -7.17 -3.56
CA LEU A 385 -4.54 -7.70 -4.82
C LEU A 385 -3.93 -7.02 -6.04
N ALA A 386 -3.54 -5.75 -5.91
CA ALA A 386 -2.95 -4.95 -6.99
C ALA A 386 -1.75 -5.67 -7.59
N ASP A 387 -0.88 -6.25 -6.78
CA ASP A 387 0.29 -6.97 -7.27
C ASP A 387 -0.11 -8.18 -8.13
N THR A 388 -1.02 -9.04 -7.64
CA THR A 388 -1.47 -10.22 -8.36
C THR A 388 -2.19 -9.86 -9.66
N ILE A 389 -3.12 -8.90 -9.60
CA ILE A 389 -3.96 -8.48 -10.72
C ILE A 389 -3.10 -7.80 -11.79
N THR A 390 -2.19 -6.92 -11.39
CA THR A 390 -1.28 -6.25 -12.31
C THR A 390 -0.34 -7.25 -12.97
N THR A 391 0.22 -8.18 -12.21
CA THR A 391 1.07 -9.24 -12.76
C THR A 391 0.34 -10.04 -13.84
N ALA A 392 -0.88 -10.47 -13.55
CA ALA A 392 -1.70 -11.21 -14.50
C ALA A 392 -2.01 -10.36 -15.75
N ALA A 393 -2.34 -9.08 -15.57
CA ALA A 393 -2.60 -8.15 -16.66
C ALA A 393 -1.37 -7.92 -17.55
N VAL A 394 -0.17 -7.81 -16.96
CA VAL A 394 1.10 -7.72 -17.69
C VAL A 394 1.30 -8.96 -18.56
N ILE A 395 1.15 -10.16 -17.99
CA ILE A 395 1.35 -11.42 -18.73
C ILE A 395 0.39 -11.50 -19.91
N VAL A 396 -0.89 -11.14 -19.71
CA VAL A 396 -1.88 -11.11 -20.79
C VAL A 396 -1.52 -10.07 -21.85
N ALA A 397 -1.10 -8.87 -21.46
CA ALA A 397 -0.73 -7.82 -22.39
C ALA A 397 0.50 -8.18 -23.25
N LEU A 398 1.51 -8.81 -22.64
CA LEU A 398 2.69 -9.33 -23.33
C LEU A 398 2.34 -10.45 -24.31
N ALA A 399 1.31 -11.26 -24.01
CA ALA A 399 0.86 -12.31 -24.91
C ALA A 399 0.01 -11.79 -26.09
N LEU A 400 -0.70 -10.68 -25.90
CA LEU A 400 -1.58 -10.10 -26.92
C LEU A 400 -0.85 -9.22 -27.93
N ILE A 401 0.22 -8.54 -27.52
CA ILE A 401 0.96 -7.59 -28.34
C ILE A 401 2.42 -8.05 -28.38
N VAL A 402 2.84 -8.59 -29.53
CA VAL A 402 4.18 -9.14 -29.78
C VAL A 402 5.08 -8.11 -30.43
#